data_AF-A0A2E1ALT9-F1
#
_entry.id   AF-A0A2E1ALT9-F1
#
_cell.length_a   1.000
_cell.length_b   1.000
_cell.length_c   1.000
_cell.angle_alpha   90.00
_cell.angle_beta   90.00
_cell.angle_gamma   90.00
#
_symmetry.space_group_name_H-M   'P 1'
#
loop_
_entity.id
_entity.type
_entity.pdbx_description
1 polymer ?
#
loop_
_entity_poly.entity_id
_entity_poly.type
_entity_poly.pdbx_seq_one_letter_code
_entity_poly.pdbx_strand_id
1 'polypeptide(L)'
;MTNDIDSIMQETRRYWYEDGFAEIAIGALFGLLSIVLIAQDVFRDRPEWLVTSIIGVTIITAFGGFVVRWIINNLKARVTYPRTGYVEYDDKPDPRAKRIALAMPLVIGLGIIIVPNGFAAMGGAVGVVMGAFMAFIAYQTGISRFTVASIVAIASGILSSYLGFNDVISTAIVFGSVSMSVFIGGSFTLMAYLRDHPTINEDE
;
A
#
# COMPACT_ATOMS: atom_id res chain seq x y z
N MET A 1 23.02 -12.73 18.91
CA MET A 1 23.41 -13.10 17.54
C MET A 1 22.22 -13.18 16.60
N THR A 2 21.15 -13.97 16.83
CA THR A 2 19.96 -13.95 15.96
C THR A 2 19.27 -12.57 15.95
N ASN A 3 19.16 -11.93 17.12
CA ASN A 3 18.59 -10.59 17.25
C ASN A 3 19.35 -9.47 16.50
N ASP A 4 20.67 -9.60 16.30
CA ASP A 4 21.46 -8.56 15.62
C ASP A 4 21.32 -8.64 14.10
N ILE A 5 21.15 -9.85 13.55
CA ILE A 5 20.90 -10.01 12.11
C ILE A 5 19.49 -9.52 11.78
N ASP A 6 18.51 -9.86 12.62
CA ASP A 6 17.12 -9.45 12.42
C ASP A 6 16.96 -7.92 12.51
N SER A 7 17.68 -7.23 13.40
CA SER A 7 17.67 -5.77 13.49
C SER A 7 18.30 -5.09 12.27
N ILE A 8 19.45 -5.57 11.80
CA ILE A 8 20.12 -5.05 10.59
C ILE A 8 19.24 -5.25 9.34
N MET A 9 18.58 -6.41 9.23
CA MET A 9 17.63 -6.67 8.14
C MET A 9 16.43 -5.73 8.19
N GLN A 10 15.92 -5.43 9.39
CA GLN A 10 14.80 -4.51 9.59
C GLN A 10 15.20 -3.06 9.24
N GLU A 11 16.39 -2.61 9.63
CA GLU A 11 16.92 -1.30 9.26
C GLU A 11 17.06 -1.14 7.75
N THR A 12 17.59 -2.17 7.07
CA THR A 12 17.71 -2.17 5.60
C THR A 12 16.34 -2.04 4.92
N ARG A 13 15.32 -2.71 5.43
CA ARG A 13 13.95 -2.58 4.91
C ARG A 13 13.34 -1.22 5.21
N ARG A 14 13.65 -0.65 6.38
CA ARG A 14 13.18 0.67 6.80
C ARG A 14 13.73 1.79 5.91
N TYR A 15 14.97 1.64 5.43
CA TYR A 15 15.62 2.59 4.52
C TYR A 15 14.77 2.89 3.27
N TRP A 16 14.07 1.89 2.73
CA TRP A 16 13.19 2.08 1.57
C TRP A 16 12.07 3.10 1.80
N TYR A 17 11.64 3.24 3.06
CA TYR A 17 10.55 4.11 3.50
C TYR A 17 11.03 5.39 4.19
N GLU A 18 12.34 5.62 4.31
CA GLU A 18 12.89 6.75 5.06
C GLU A 18 12.54 8.10 4.43
N ASP A 19 12.46 8.15 3.10
CA ASP A 19 12.15 9.37 2.34
C ASP A 19 10.65 9.59 2.08
N GLY A 20 9.78 8.66 2.50
CA GLY A 20 8.33 8.77 2.34
C GLY A 20 7.78 8.56 0.92
N PHE A 21 8.64 8.46 -0.11
CA PHE A 21 8.19 8.28 -1.50
C PHE A 21 7.42 6.97 -1.71
N ALA A 22 7.88 5.89 -1.07
CA ALA A 22 7.22 4.60 -1.17
C ALA A 22 5.78 4.64 -0.66
N GLU A 23 5.55 5.34 0.45
CA GLU A 23 4.23 5.48 1.06
C GLU A 23 3.31 6.37 0.22
N ILE A 24 3.82 7.49 -0.30
CA ILE A 24 3.05 8.35 -1.20
C ILE A 24 2.60 7.57 -2.43
N ALA A 25 3.51 6.80 -3.04
CA ALA A 25 3.20 6.04 -4.25
C ALA A 25 2.22 4.88 -3.99
N ILE A 26 2.40 4.13 -2.90
CA ILE A 26 1.47 3.06 -2.49
C ILE A 26 0.10 3.64 -2.13
N GLY A 27 0.07 4.75 -1.38
CA GLY A 27 -1.14 5.47 -1.04
C GLY A 27 -1.88 5.92 -2.30
N ALA A 28 -1.19 6.57 -3.24
CA ALA A 28 -1.76 6.98 -4.52
C ALA A 28 -2.33 5.82 -5.33
N LEU A 29 -1.66 4.65 -5.33
CA LEU A 29 -2.16 3.45 -6.00
C LEU A 29 -3.47 2.95 -5.38
N PHE A 30 -3.55 2.88 -4.05
CA PHE A 30 -4.80 2.50 -3.37
C PHE A 30 -5.89 3.56 -3.52
N GLY A 31 -5.53 4.84 -3.58
CA GLY A 31 -6.46 5.93 -3.85
C GLY A 31 -7.06 5.81 -5.25
N LEU A 32 -6.23 5.50 -6.26
CA LEU A 32 -6.69 5.23 -7.62
C LEU A 32 -7.67 4.05 -7.65
N LEU A 33 -7.35 2.95 -6.95
CA LEU A 33 -8.26 1.80 -6.84
C LEU A 33 -9.59 2.18 -6.18
N SER A 34 -9.57 2.95 -5.10
CA SER A 34 -10.78 3.46 -4.43
C SER A 34 -11.64 4.28 -5.39
N ILE A 35 -11.03 5.21 -6.15
CA ILE A 35 -11.74 6.04 -7.14
C ILE A 35 -12.38 5.17 -8.23
N VAL A 36 -11.65 4.19 -8.76
CA VAL A 36 -12.18 3.28 -9.79
C VAL A 36 -13.36 2.46 -9.26
N LEU A 37 -13.29 1.98 -8.01
CA LEU A 37 -14.39 1.24 -7.39
C LEU A 37 -15.62 2.12 -7.14
N ILE A 38 -15.43 3.36 -6.68
CA ILE A 38 -16.55 4.32 -6.57
C ILE A 38 -17.18 4.58 -7.94
N ALA A 39 -16.36 4.79 -8.98
CA ALA A 39 -16.86 4.98 -10.34
C ALA A 39 -17.61 3.74 -10.85
N GLN A 40 -17.14 2.52 -10.52
CA GLN A 40 -17.85 1.29 -10.84
C GLN A 40 -19.24 1.22 -10.20
N ASP A 41 -19.39 1.73 -8.98
CA ASP A 41 -20.70 1.81 -8.32
C ASP A 41 -21.62 2.86 -8.97
N VAL A 42 -21.08 4.06 -9.25
CA VAL A 42 -21.82 5.17 -9.87
C VAL A 42 -22.33 4.82 -11.27
N PHE A 43 -21.55 4.07 -12.06
CA PHE A 43 -21.89 3.70 -13.43
C PHE A 43 -22.37 2.25 -13.56
N ARG A 44 -22.91 1.66 -12.49
CA ARG A 44 -23.35 0.26 -12.44
C ARG A 44 -24.36 -0.10 -13.54
N ASP A 45 -25.22 0.84 -13.94
CA ASP A 45 -26.25 0.62 -14.96
C ASP A 45 -25.70 0.53 -16.40
N ARG A 46 -24.38 0.77 -16.59
CA ARG A 46 -23.73 0.72 -17.90
C ARG A 46 -22.87 -0.54 -18.04
N PRO A 47 -23.32 -1.56 -18.80
CA PRO A 47 -22.60 -2.84 -18.89
C PRO A 47 -21.19 -2.71 -19.49
N GLU A 48 -20.98 -1.77 -20.43
CA GLU A 48 -19.68 -1.48 -21.01
C GLU A 48 -18.65 -0.98 -19.97
N TRP A 49 -19.13 -0.23 -18.97
CA TRP A 49 -18.28 0.29 -17.90
C TRP A 49 -17.82 -0.82 -16.96
N LEU A 50 -18.69 -1.79 -16.67
CA LEU A 50 -18.39 -2.90 -15.77
C LEU A 50 -17.27 -3.78 -16.30
N VAL A 51 -17.26 -4.07 -17.61
CA VAL A 51 -16.16 -4.82 -18.24
C VAL A 51 -14.86 -4.02 -18.20
N THR A 52 -14.94 -2.72 -18.53
CA THR A 52 -13.79 -1.81 -18.53
C THR A 52 -13.19 -1.65 -17.13
N SER A 53 -14.02 -1.56 -16.08
CA SER A 53 -13.56 -1.41 -14.71
C SER A 53 -12.90 -2.69 -14.18
N ILE A 54 -13.43 -3.88 -14.52
CA ILE A 54 -12.80 -5.16 -14.14
C ILE A 54 -11.41 -5.28 -14.78
N ILE A 55 -11.29 -4.96 -16.07
CA ILE A 55 -10.00 -4.95 -16.77
C ILE A 55 -9.08 -3.90 -16.13
N GLY A 56 -9.59 -2.69 -15.85
CA GLY A 56 -8.85 -1.61 -15.22
C GLY A 56 -8.29 -2.00 -13.84
N VAL A 57 -9.13 -2.52 -12.94
CA VAL A 57 -8.72 -2.99 -11.61
C VAL A 57 -7.69 -4.11 -11.72
N THR A 58 -7.88 -5.05 -12.65
CA THR A 58 -6.92 -6.15 -12.88
C THR A 58 -5.56 -5.61 -13.33
N ILE A 59 -5.54 -4.69 -14.30
CA ILE A 59 -4.31 -4.07 -14.79
C ILE A 59 -3.63 -3.27 -13.67
N ILE A 60 -4.38 -2.45 -12.94
CA ILE A 60 -3.84 -1.65 -11.83
C ILE A 60 -3.27 -2.57 -10.74
N THR A 61 -3.92 -3.68 -10.43
CA THR A 61 -3.45 -4.60 -9.39
C THR A 61 -2.23 -5.41 -9.85
N ALA A 62 -2.22 -5.88 -11.10
CA ALA A 62 -1.13 -6.70 -11.65
C ALA A 62 0.12 -5.87 -11.97
N PHE A 63 -0.05 -4.68 -12.55
CA PHE A 63 1.06 -3.84 -13.02
C PHE A 63 1.33 -2.63 -12.13
N GLY A 64 0.44 -2.29 -11.19
CA GLY A 64 0.60 -1.14 -10.31
C GLY A 64 1.88 -1.18 -9.50
N GLY A 65 2.30 -2.37 -9.03
CA GLY A 65 3.58 -2.52 -8.33
C GLY A 65 4.80 -2.16 -9.19
N PHE A 66 4.77 -2.52 -10.48
CA PHE A 66 5.84 -2.16 -11.43
C PHE A 66 5.87 -0.65 -11.68
N VAL A 67 4.70 -0.05 -11.89
CA VAL A 67 4.56 1.40 -12.09
C VAL A 67 5.01 2.17 -10.86
N VAL A 68 4.59 1.75 -9.66
CA VAL A 68 5.01 2.35 -8.39
C VAL A 68 6.53 2.28 -8.23
N ARG A 69 7.15 1.11 -8.47
CA ARG A 69 8.62 0.97 -8.40
C ARG A 69 9.32 1.91 -9.38
N TRP A 70 8.82 1.99 -10.62
CA TRP A 70 9.37 2.89 -11.64
C TRP A 70 9.24 4.37 -11.24
N ILE A 71 8.08 4.79 -10.75
CA ILE A 71 7.85 6.16 -10.26
C ILE A 71 8.78 6.49 -9.10
N ILE A 72 8.88 5.62 -8.10
CA ILE A 72 9.74 5.83 -6.93
C ILE A 72 11.19 6.00 -7.37
N ASN A 73 11.72 5.10 -8.21
CA ASN A 73 13.10 5.17 -8.67
C ASN A 73 13.39 6.47 -9.42
N ASN A 74 12.48 6.90 -10.30
CA ASN A 74 12.64 8.14 -11.04
C ASN A 74 12.55 9.39 -10.14
N LEU A 75 11.68 9.38 -9.14
CA LEU A 75 11.58 10.47 -8.16
C LEU A 75 12.81 10.53 -7.26
N LYS A 76 13.27 9.39 -6.74
CA LYS A 76 14.49 9.31 -5.92
C LYS A 76 15.71 9.78 -6.71
N ALA A 77 15.81 9.45 -8.00
CA ALA A 77 16.88 9.94 -8.87
C ALA A 77 16.96 11.47 -8.98
N ARG A 78 15.83 12.16 -8.90
CA ARG A 78 15.77 13.63 -9.03
C ARG A 78 15.81 14.35 -7.69
N VAL A 79 15.28 13.73 -6.63
CA VAL A 79 15.07 14.39 -5.34
C VAL A 79 16.03 13.84 -4.28
N THR A 80 16.06 12.53 -4.06
CA THR A 80 16.81 11.93 -2.95
C THR A 80 18.30 11.80 -3.27
N TYR A 81 18.67 11.26 -4.43
CA TYR A 81 20.06 10.93 -4.76
C TYR A 81 21.00 12.14 -4.82
N PRO A 82 20.59 13.34 -5.28
CA PRO A 82 21.44 14.52 -5.20
C PRO A 82 21.77 14.97 -3.76
N ARG A 83 20.98 14.57 -2.75
CA ARG A 83 21.14 15.02 -1.35
C ARG A 83 21.94 14.05 -0.50
N THR A 84 21.76 12.74 -0.71
CA THR A 84 22.34 11.70 0.16
C THR A 84 23.26 10.73 -0.58
N GLY A 85 23.46 10.91 -1.88
CA GLY A 85 24.21 9.99 -2.73
C GLY A 85 23.40 8.75 -3.11
N TYR A 86 23.86 8.03 -4.14
CA TYR A 86 23.26 6.78 -4.60
C TYR A 86 24.02 5.59 -4.00
N VAL A 87 23.33 4.74 -3.25
CA VAL A 87 23.85 3.44 -2.82
C VAL A 87 23.08 2.35 -3.55
N GLU A 88 23.75 1.67 -4.48
CA GLU A 88 23.19 0.52 -5.18
C GLU A 88 23.34 -0.72 -4.29
N TYR A 89 22.22 -1.21 -3.76
CA TYR A 89 22.19 -2.49 -3.05
C TYR A 89 22.00 -3.64 -4.04
N ASP A 90 22.73 -4.72 -3.82
CA ASP A 90 22.73 -5.92 -4.66
C ASP A 90 21.31 -6.52 -4.71
N ASP A 91 20.71 -6.52 -5.90
CA ASP A 91 19.26 -6.65 -6.15
C ASP A 91 18.79 -8.12 -6.08
N LYS A 92 19.25 -8.89 -5.08
CA LYS A 92 18.88 -10.30 -4.91
C LYS A 92 17.53 -10.38 -4.21
N PRO A 93 16.42 -10.72 -4.90
CA PRO A 93 15.12 -10.80 -4.27
C PRO A 93 15.14 -11.91 -3.22
N ASP A 94 14.85 -11.55 -1.95
CA ASP A 94 14.68 -12.53 -0.88
C ASP A 94 13.62 -13.55 -1.34
N PRO A 95 13.97 -14.85 -1.48
CA PRO A 95 13.03 -15.87 -1.92
C PRO A 95 11.81 -15.97 -0.99
N ARG A 96 11.92 -15.56 0.29
CA ARG A 96 10.79 -15.47 1.21
C ARG A 96 9.84 -14.34 0.82
N ALA A 97 10.35 -13.15 0.52
CA ALA A 97 9.54 -12.01 0.07
C ALA A 97 8.79 -12.35 -1.23
N LYS A 98 9.45 -13.03 -2.17
CA LYS A 98 8.83 -13.52 -3.41
C LYS A 98 7.71 -14.54 -3.12
N ARG A 99 7.92 -15.48 -2.20
CA ARG A 99 6.91 -16.47 -1.78
C ARG A 99 5.71 -15.80 -1.10
N ILE A 100 5.94 -14.81 -0.24
CA ILE A 100 4.88 -14.05 0.43
C ILE A 100 4.06 -13.25 -0.59
N ALA A 101 4.72 -12.57 -1.53
CA ALA A 101 4.04 -11.85 -2.61
C ALA A 101 3.19 -12.78 -3.49
N LEU A 102 3.67 -14.01 -3.76
CA LEU A 102 2.91 -15.05 -4.47
C LEU A 102 1.78 -15.67 -3.63
N ALA A 103 1.94 -15.75 -2.32
CA ALA A 103 0.94 -16.31 -1.40
C ALA A 103 -0.18 -15.33 -1.08
N MET A 104 0.06 -14.02 -1.15
CA MET A 104 -0.93 -12.97 -0.84
C MET A 104 -2.25 -13.10 -1.61
N PRO A 105 -2.25 -13.28 -2.95
CA PRO A 105 -3.49 -13.51 -3.71
C PRO A 105 -4.23 -14.77 -3.26
N LEU A 106 -3.51 -15.83 -2.87
CA LEU A 106 -4.09 -17.08 -2.38
C LEU A 106 -4.76 -16.87 -1.01
N VAL A 107 -4.12 -16.12 -0.10
CA VAL A 107 -4.67 -15.78 1.22
C VAL A 107 -5.91 -14.90 1.07
N ILE A 108 -5.89 -13.92 0.17
CA ILE A 108 -7.06 -13.09 -0.18
C ILE A 108 -8.18 -13.98 -0.73
N GLY A 109 -7.87 -14.87 -1.70
CA GLY A 109 -8.84 -15.77 -2.31
C GLY A 109 -9.46 -16.77 -1.31
N LEU A 110 -8.66 -17.36 -0.43
CA LEU A 110 -9.14 -18.27 0.62
C LEU A 110 -9.95 -17.53 1.69
N GLY A 111 -9.55 -16.30 2.06
CA GLY A 111 -10.32 -15.45 2.96
C GLY A 111 -11.73 -15.18 2.45
N ILE A 112 -11.88 -14.96 1.13
CA ILE A 112 -13.19 -14.76 0.48
C ILE A 112 -14.07 -16.03 0.57
N ILE A 113 -13.48 -17.23 0.48
CA ILE A 113 -14.22 -18.50 0.50
C ILE A 113 -14.71 -18.87 1.91
N ILE A 114 -13.96 -18.48 2.96
CA ILE A 114 -14.23 -18.92 4.34
C ILE A 114 -15.35 -18.11 5.03
N VAL A 115 -15.69 -16.91 4.53
CA VAL A 115 -16.72 -16.05 5.15
C VAL A 115 -18.12 -16.67 4.92
N PRO A 116 -18.78 -17.23 5.96
CA PRO A 116 -20.06 -17.90 5.78
C PRO A 116 -21.17 -16.85 5.70
N ASN A 117 -22.03 -16.98 4.68
CA ASN A 117 -23.26 -16.21 4.46
C ASN A 117 -23.10 -14.71 4.15
N GLY A 118 -23.15 -14.41 2.84
CA GLY A 118 -23.62 -13.13 2.33
C GLY A 118 -22.52 -12.16 1.93
N PHE A 119 -22.61 -11.72 0.67
CA PHE A 119 -21.90 -10.57 0.09
C PHE A 119 -21.72 -9.40 1.09
N ALA A 120 -22.69 -9.13 1.98
CA ALA A 120 -22.70 -8.09 3.01
C ALA A 120 -21.49 -8.03 3.98
N ALA A 121 -20.65 -9.07 4.08
CA ALA A 121 -19.44 -9.06 4.92
C ALA A 121 -18.13 -8.81 4.15
N MET A 122 -18.20 -8.60 2.83
CA MET A 122 -17.00 -8.54 1.98
C MET A 122 -16.10 -7.34 2.32
N GLY A 123 -16.68 -6.17 2.64
CA GLY A 123 -15.92 -5.01 3.10
C GLY A 123 -15.12 -5.28 4.38
N GLY A 124 -15.74 -5.97 5.33
CA GLY A 124 -15.12 -6.38 6.60
C GLY A 124 -13.99 -7.37 6.38
N ALA A 125 -14.21 -8.37 5.52
CA ALA A 125 -13.18 -9.34 5.15
C ALA A 125 -11.99 -8.65 4.48
N VAL A 126 -12.22 -7.76 3.52
CA VAL A 126 -11.16 -6.97 2.86
C VAL A 126 -10.42 -6.10 3.88
N GLY A 127 -11.13 -5.42 4.78
CA GLY A 127 -10.53 -4.63 5.85
C GLY A 127 -9.63 -5.43 6.78
N VAL A 128 -10.06 -6.64 7.17
CA VAL A 128 -9.26 -7.54 8.01
C VAL A 128 -8.02 -8.03 7.27
N VAL A 129 -8.16 -8.49 6.02
CA VAL A 129 -7.04 -8.98 5.22
C VAL A 129 -6.03 -7.86 4.94
N MET A 130 -6.52 -6.68 4.52
CA MET A 130 -5.68 -5.50 4.31
C MET A 130 -5.02 -5.05 5.61
N GLY A 131 -5.75 -5.09 6.72
CA GLY A 131 -5.23 -4.80 8.05
C GLY A 131 -4.11 -5.74 8.46
N ALA A 132 -4.30 -7.05 8.29
CA ALA A 132 -3.28 -8.05 8.55
C ALA A 132 -2.05 -7.85 7.65
N PHE A 133 -2.25 -7.51 6.37
CA PHE A 133 -1.17 -7.19 5.46
C PHE A 133 -0.37 -5.95 5.89
N MET A 134 -1.05 -4.87 6.30
CA MET A 134 -0.38 -3.68 6.81
C MET A 134 0.33 -3.92 8.14
N ALA A 135 -0.25 -4.72 9.04
CA ALA A 135 0.39 -5.13 10.29
C ALA A 135 1.64 -5.97 10.03
N PHE A 136 1.59 -6.83 9.02
CA PHE A 136 2.73 -7.63 8.60
C PHE A 136 3.87 -6.75 8.07
N ILE A 137 3.56 -5.74 7.23
CA ILE A 137 4.56 -4.76 6.78
C ILE A 137 5.11 -3.96 7.96
N ALA A 138 4.26 -3.52 8.88
CA ALA A 138 4.67 -2.80 10.08
C ALA A 138 5.64 -3.62 10.93
N TYR A 139 5.36 -4.91 11.14
CA TYR A 139 6.24 -5.84 11.83
C TYR A 139 7.57 -6.01 11.10
N GLN A 140 7.55 -6.19 9.77
CA GLN A 140 8.76 -6.38 8.98
C GLN A 140 9.66 -5.14 8.88
N THR A 141 9.10 -3.95 8.96
CA THR A 141 9.82 -2.68 8.75
C THR A 141 10.09 -1.93 10.06
N GLY A 142 9.39 -2.25 11.14
CA GLY A 142 9.48 -1.55 12.42
C GLY A 142 8.85 -0.16 12.40
N ILE A 143 8.03 0.13 11.39
CA ILE A 143 7.49 1.47 11.13
C ILE A 143 6.06 1.58 11.70
N SER A 144 5.87 2.46 12.69
CA SER A 144 4.59 2.63 13.42
C SER A 144 3.43 3.13 12.55
N ARG A 145 3.70 3.91 11.50
CA ARG A 145 2.68 4.45 10.57
C ARG A 145 1.95 3.35 9.78
N PHE A 146 2.58 2.21 9.49
CA PHE A 146 1.88 1.06 8.92
C PHE A 146 0.97 0.35 9.95
N THR A 147 1.28 0.43 11.25
CA THR A 147 0.38 -0.01 12.31
C THR A 147 -0.89 0.83 12.34
N VAL A 148 -0.77 2.15 12.16
CA VAL A 148 -1.94 3.05 12.03
C VAL A 148 -2.78 2.66 10.81
N ALA A 149 -2.15 2.46 9.66
CA ALA A 149 -2.84 2.03 8.43
C ALA A 149 -3.57 0.67 8.60
N SER A 150 -2.98 -0.26 9.36
CA SER A 150 -3.61 -1.54 9.71
C SER A 150 -4.90 -1.35 10.52
N ILE A 151 -4.84 -0.55 11.59
CA ILE A 151 -6.01 -0.25 12.43
C ILE A 151 -7.08 0.45 11.59
N VAL A 152 -6.69 1.41 10.75
CA VAL A 152 -7.61 2.12 9.84
C VAL A 152 -8.28 1.15 8.85
N ALA A 153 -7.55 0.19 8.29
CA ALA A 153 -8.10 -0.81 7.37
C ALA A 153 -9.16 -1.70 8.05
N ILE A 154 -8.86 -2.20 9.26
CA ILE A 154 -9.78 -3.06 10.02
C ILE A 154 -11.01 -2.27 10.43
N ALA A 155 -10.81 -1.07 11.00
CA ALA A 155 -11.88 -0.21 11.45
C ALA A 155 -12.81 0.15 10.29
N SER A 156 -12.27 0.65 9.18
CA SER A 156 -13.06 1.01 8.00
C SER A 156 -13.83 -0.17 7.40
N GLY A 157 -13.25 -1.38 7.38
CA GLY A 157 -13.94 -2.59 6.92
C GLY A 157 -15.10 -3.01 7.82
N ILE A 158 -14.89 -3.01 9.14
CA ILE A 158 -15.94 -3.34 10.12
C ILE A 158 -17.04 -2.28 10.10
N LEU A 159 -16.68 -0.99 10.12
CA LEU A 159 -17.63 0.12 10.08
C LEU A 159 -18.47 0.11 8.79
N SER A 160 -17.84 -0.09 7.63
CA SER A 160 -18.57 -0.12 6.36
C SER A 160 -19.55 -1.30 6.27
N SER A 161 -19.15 -2.47 6.78
CA SER A 161 -20.03 -3.64 6.86
C SER A 161 -21.18 -3.42 7.84
N TYR A 162 -20.90 -2.81 9.00
CA TYR A 162 -21.93 -2.51 10.00
C TYR A 162 -22.96 -1.50 9.49
N LEU A 163 -22.53 -0.52 8.69
CA LEU A 163 -23.41 0.48 8.07
C LEU A 163 -24.22 -0.08 6.89
N GLY A 164 -23.98 -1.33 6.47
CA GLY A 164 -24.72 -1.97 5.39
C GLY A 164 -24.45 -1.37 4.02
N PHE A 165 -23.28 -0.78 3.80
CA PHE A 165 -22.88 -0.34 2.47
C PHE A 165 -22.74 -1.53 1.54
N ASN A 166 -23.02 -1.30 0.25
CA ASN A 166 -22.78 -2.34 -0.75
C ASN A 166 -21.28 -2.68 -0.83
N ASP A 167 -20.96 -3.86 -1.35
CA ASP A 167 -19.60 -4.41 -1.22
C ASP A 167 -18.55 -3.60 -1.98
N VAL A 168 -18.94 -3.02 -3.11
CA VAL A 168 -18.08 -2.18 -3.94
C VAL A 168 -17.70 -0.91 -3.17
N ILE A 169 -18.69 -0.22 -2.59
CA ILE A 169 -18.49 0.96 -1.76
C ILE A 169 -17.69 0.60 -0.51
N SER A 170 -18.03 -0.48 0.19
CA SER A 170 -17.33 -0.90 1.40
C SER A 170 -15.85 -1.18 1.13
N THR A 171 -15.56 -1.87 0.02
CA THR A 171 -14.19 -2.11 -0.45
C THR A 171 -13.49 -0.79 -0.79
N ALA A 172 -14.18 0.11 -1.49
CA ALA A 172 -13.64 1.43 -1.82
C ALA A 172 -13.32 2.29 -0.58
N ILE A 173 -14.15 2.22 0.47
CA ILE A 173 -13.93 2.90 1.75
C ILE A 173 -12.67 2.36 2.43
N VAL A 174 -12.46 1.03 2.43
CA VAL A 174 -11.25 0.42 2.98
C VAL A 174 -10.01 0.91 2.22
N PHE A 175 -9.99 0.78 0.89
CA PHE A 175 -8.85 1.24 0.09
C PHE A 175 -8.62 2.75 0.21
N GLY A 176 -9.68 3.55 0.23
CA GLY A 176 -9.61 5.00 0.32
C GLY A 176 -9.09 5.49 1.67
N SER A 177 -9.55 4.88 2.77
CA SER A 177 -9.08 5.22 4.12
C SER A 177 -7.63 4.80 4.34
N VAL A 178 -7.22 3.62 3.87
CA VAL A 178 -5.83 3.17 3.90
C VAL A 178 -4.95 4.06 3.02
N SER A 179 -5.40 4.37 1.81
CA SER A 179 -4.75 5.32 0.90
C SER A 179 -4.47 6.62 1.61
N MET A 180 -5.49 7.23 2.21
CA MET A 180 -5.35 8.52 2.89
C MET A 180 -4.36 8.42 4.06
N SER A 181 -4.46 7.38 4.89
CA SER A 181 -3.57 7.17 6.03
C SER A 181 -2.11 7.04 5.62
N VAL A 182 -1.82 6.19 4.63
CA VAL A 182 -0.45 5.95 4.15
C VAL A 182 0.07 7.16 3.39
N PHE A 183 -0.75 7.80 2.55
CA PHE A 183 -0.35 8.97 1.77
C PHE A 183 -0.01 10.17 2.67
N ILE A 184 -0.83 10.43 3.69
CA ILE A 184 -0.57 11.50 4.66
C ILE A 184 0.71 11.18 5.45
N GLY A 185 0.88 9.95 5.92
CA GLY A 185 2.09 9.52 6.63
C GLY A 185 3.36 9.70 5.80
N GLY A 186 3.32 9.26 4.54
CA GLY A 186 4.42 9.44 3.59
C GLY A 186 4.71 10.89 3.25
N SER A 187 3.67 11.71 3.09
CA SER A 187 3.80 13.14 2.80
C SER A 187 4.50 13.88 3.96
N PHE A 188 4.09 13.62 5.20
CA PHE A 188 4.76 14.21 6.36
C PHE A 188 6.22 13.76 6.48
N THR A 189 6.52 12.49 6.19
CA THR A 189 7.89 12.00 6.22
C THR A 189 8.73 12.61 5.11
N LEU A 190 8.22 12.75 3.89
CA LEU A 190 8.92 13.43 2.82
C LEU A 190 9.20 14.90 3.18
N MET A 191 8.23 15.61 3.75
CA MET A 191 8.43 16.99 4.21
C MET A 191 9.50 17.09 5.30
N ALA A 192 9.47 16.20 6.29
CA ALA A 192 10.50 16.14 7.33
C ALA A 192 11.88 15.81 6.73
N TYR A 193 11.94 14.82 5.85
CA TYR A 193 13.17 14.39 5.18
C TYR A 193 13.82 15.53 4.39
N LEU A 194 13.04 16.27 3.60
CA LEU A 194 13.52 17.41 2.82
C LEU A 194 13.98 18.58 3.69
N ARG A 195 13.40 18.72 4.89
CA ARG A 195 13.81 19.73 5.87
C ARG A 195 15.14 19.36 6.54
N ASP A 196 15.33 18.07 6.85
CA ASP A 196 16.50 17.57 7.54
C ASP A 196 17.71 17.39 6.59
N HIS A 197 17.47 17.23 5.28
CA HIS A 197 18.50 17.07 4.25
C HIS A 197 18.38 18.17 3.17
N PRO A 198 18.80 19.42 3.47
CA PRO A 198 18.87 20.48 2.46
C PRO A 198 19.86 20.13 1.35
N THR A 199 19.66 20.67 0.14
CA THR A 199 20.58 20.45 -0.98
C THR A 199 21.93 21.08 -0.66
N ILE A 200 23.01 20.32 -0.86
CA ILE A 200 24.37 20.86 -0.81
C ILE A 200 24.50 21.75 -2.05
N ASN A 201 24.49 23.07 -1.86
CA ASN A 201 24.84 24.00 -2.94
C ASN A 201 26.37 23.96 -3.04
N GLU A 202 26.91 23.56 -4.18
CA GLU A 202 28.37 23.54 -4.45
C GLU A 202 28.96 24.95 -4.71
N ASP A 203 28.25 26.02 -4.33
CA ASP A 203 28.59 27.42 -4.69
C ASP A 203 29.08 28.28 -3.49
N GLU A 204 29.58 27.68 -2.40
CA GLU A 204 30.33 28.41 -1.34
C GLU A 204 31.76 27.88 -1.14
#